data_AF-A0A8J7J1Y0-F1
#
_entry.id   AF-A0A8J7J1Y0-F1
#
_cell.length_a   1.000
_cell.length_b   1.000
_cell.length_c   1.000
_cell.angle_alpha   90.00
_cell.angle_beta   90.00
_cell.angle_gamma   90.00
#
_symmetry.space_group_name_H-M   'P 1'
#
loop_
_entity.id
_entity.type
_entity.pdbx_description
1 polymer ?
#
loop_
_entity_poly.entity_id
_entity_poly.type
_entity_poly.pdbx_seq_one_letter_code
_entity_poly.pdbx_strand_id
1 'polypeptide(L)'
;MGWSTLGTLTPALDNWRTLNAPAAGELFRISQSWSGEWPGTGFIQLRLLYANNEFYEDSYFETRRIYPTTDERLLYLPFNPVFASAGYTVRYFQARLSFRARVFESANWQVALDEFLPDAP
;
A
#
# COMPACT_ATOMS: atom_id res chain seq x y z
N MET A 1 0.96 -9.75 -20.39
CA MET A 1 1.38 -9.21 -19.07
C MET A 1 0.93 -7.77 -19.01
N GLY A 2 0.48 -7.28 -17.87
CA GLY A 2 0.00 -5.90 -17.79
C GLY A 2 -0.12 -5.37 -16.37
N TRP A 3 -0.21 -4.05 -16.29
CA TRP A 3 -0.60 -3.35 -15.07
C TRP A 3 -2.11 -3.49 -14.88
N SER A 4 -2.51 -3.93 -13.70
CA SER A 4 -3.89 -4.01 -13.24
C SER A 4 -4.07 -3.11 -12.02
N THR A 5 -5.13 -2.31 -11.99
CA THR A 5 -5.41 -1.42 -10.85
C THR A 5 -5.97 -2.22 -9.68
N LEU A 6 -5.30 -2.14 -8.53
CA LEU A 6 -5.82 -2.64 -7.25
C LEU A 6 -6.83 -1.67 -6.65
N GLY A 7 -6.56 -0.36 -6.75
CA GLY A 7 -7.46 0.69 -6.32
C GLY A 7 -6.76 1.85 -5.61
N THR A 8 -7.54 2.67 -4.93
CA THR A 8 -7.08 3.89 -4.27
C THR A 8 -7.33 3.84 -2.77
N LEU A 9 -6.33 4.26 -2.00
CA LEU A 9 -6.36 4.40 -0.55
C LEU A 9 -6.25 5.86 -0.14
N THR A 10 -7.14 6.30 0.74
CA THR A 10 -7.03 7.58 1.46
C THR A 10 -6.52 7.30 2.89
N PRO A 11 -5.22 7.47 3.18
CA PRO A 11 -4.68 7.23 4.51
C PRO A 11 -5.22 8.23 5.55
N ALA A 12 -5.17 7.84 6.83
CA ALA A 12 -5.55 8.66 7.98
C ALA A 12 -4.37 8.80 8.97
N LEU A 13 -4.38 9.82 9.84
CA LEU A 13 -3.26 10.16 10.72
C LEU A 13 -2.88 9.08 11.74
N ASP A 14 -3.86 8.32 12.22
CA ASP A 14 -3.67 7.38 13.35
C ASP A 14 -4.29 6.01 13.12
N ASN A 15 -4.83 5.76 11.93
CA ASN A 15 -5.52 4.52 11.63
C ASN A 15 -5.05 3.95 10.30
N TRP A 16 -4.75 2.66 10.31
CA TRP A 16 -4.46 1.90 9.10
C TRP A 16 -5.74 1.75 8.27
N ARG A 17 -5.68 2.19 7.02
CA ARG A 17 -6.74 2.02 6.04
C ARG A 17 -6.38 0.87 5.12
N THR A 18 -7.22 -0.16 5.08
CA THR A 18 -7.03 -1.33 4.23
C THR A 18 -7.67 -1.11 2.87
N LEU A 19 -6.93 -1.47 1.81
CA LEU A 19 -7.49 -1.60 0.48
C LEU A 19 -8.08 -3.01 0.42
N ASN A 20 -9.40 -3.10 0.32
CA ASN A 20 -10.11 -4.37 0.24
C ASN A 20 -10.02 -4.97 -1.18
N ALA A 21 -8.81 -5.02 -1.72
CA ALA A 21 -8.44 -5.67 -2.98
C ALA A 21 -7.19 -6.52 -2.72
N PRO A 22 -7.28 -7.85 -2.87
CA PRO A 22 -6.14 -8.73 -2.62
C PRO A 22 -5.07 -8.53 -3.71
N ALA A 23 -3.81 -8.42 -3.28
CA ALA A 23 -2.64 -8.27 -4.14
C ALA A 23 -2.05 -9.64 -4.53
N ALA A 24 -2.07 -9.94 -5.82
CA ALA A 24 -1.55 -11.20 -6.37
C ALA A 24 -0.14 -11.04 -6.97
N GLY A 25 0.21 -9.85 -7.48
CA GLY A 25 1.52 -9.56 -8.08
C GLY A 25 2.66 -9.40 -7.08
N GLU A 26 3.89 -9.24 -7.57
CA GLU A 26 5.07 -8.94 -6.73
C GLU A 26 5.70 -7.59 -7.04
N LEU A 27 5.38 -7.04 -8.21
CA LEU A 27 5.80 -5.73 -8.65
C LEU A 27 4.57 -4.81 -8.67
N PHE A 28 4.70 -3.68 -8.00
CA PHE A 28 3.63 -2.71 -7.82
C PHE A 28 4.06 -1.34 -8.32
N ARG A 29 3.10 -0.56 -8.78
CA ARG A 29 3.26 0.83 -9.10
C ARG A 29 2.40 1.67 -8.20
N ILE A 30 2.99 2.74 -7.68
CA ILE A 30 2.34 3.66 -6.77
C ILE A 30 2.34 5.04 -7.38
N SER A 31 1.18 5.67 -7.39
CA SER A 31 1.03 7.10 -7.64
C SER A 31 0.34 7.75 -6.45
N GLN A 32 0.69 9.01 -6.20
CA GLN A 32 0.10 9.82 -5.14
C GLN A 32 -0.64 11.00 -5.74
N SER A 33 -1.71 11.40 -5.06
CA SER A 33 -2.34 12.69 -5.29
C SER A 33 -2.77 13.32 -3.98
N TRP A 34 -2.94 14.64 -3.98
CA TRP A 34 -3.39 15.44 -2.85
C TRP A 34 -4.00 16.74 -3.37
N SER A 35 -4.68 17.46 -2.49
CA SER A 35 -5.24 18.78 -2.73
C SER A 35 -4.21 19.88 -2.44
N GLY A 36 -4.14 20.88 -3.32
CA GLY A 36 -3.19 22.00 -3.21
C GLY A 36 -1.83 21.70 -3.84
N GLU A 37 -0.92 22.67 -3.79
CA GLU A 37 0.39 22.59 -4.45
C GLU A 37 1.38 21.70 -3.71
N TRP A 38 1.30 21.63 -2.38
CA TRP A 38 2.24 20.86 -1.56
C TRP A 38 1.57 20.30 -0.29
N PRO A 39 1.76 19.00 0.02
CA PRO A 39 1.07 18.35 1.13
C PRO A 39 1.95 18.28 2.40
N GLY A 40 3.11 18.94 2.42
CA GLY A 40 3.96 19.01 3.61
C GLY A 40 5.18 18.08 3.62
N THR A 41 5.83 18.00 4.78
CA THR A 41 7.04 17.20 5.04
C THR A 41 6.75 15.81 5.64
N GLY A 42 5.48 15.41 5.64
CA GLY A 42 5.02 14.09 6.04
C GLY A 42 5.38 13.01 5.03
N PHE A 43 4.90 11.81 5.30
CA PHE A 43 4.95 10.67 4.40
C PHE A 43 3.82 9.70 4.75
N ILE A 44 3.43 8.89 3.77
CA ILE A 44 2.52 7.77 3.94
C ILE A 44 3.33 6.56 4.39
N GLN A 45 2.89 5.91 5.47
CA GLN A 45 3.34 4.58 5.83
C GLN A 45 2.46 3.60 5.06
N LEU A 46 3.05 2.89 4.13
CA LEU A 46 2.41 1.81 3.40
C LEU A 46 2.88 0.49 3.99
N ARG A 47 1.98 -0.46 4.18
CA ARG A 47 2.34 -1.82 4.56
C ARG A 47 1.57 -2.88 3.79
N LEU A 48 2.16 -4.07 3.68
CA LEU A 48 1.53 -5.26 3.13
C LEU A 48 1.10 -6.17 4.28
N LEU A 49 -0.21 -6.37 4.43
CA LEU A 49 -0.83 -7.21 5.44
C LEU A 49 -1.06 -8.61 4.87
N TYR A 50 -0.58 -9.65 5.54
CA TYR A 50 -0.79 -11.04 5.15
C TYR A 50 -2.04 -11.60 5.84
N ALA A 51 -2.83 -12.36 5.09
CA ALA A 51 -4.11 -12.90 5.54
C ALA A 51 -4.32 -14.34 5.03
N ASN A 52 -5.14 -15.09 5.78
CA ASN A 52 -5.67 -16.39 5.37
C ASN A 52 -7.21 -16.36 5.48
N ASN A 53 -7.87 -17.51 5.31
CA ASN A 53 -9.33 -17.61 5.32
C ASN A 53 -9.97 -17.29 6.69
N GLU A 54 -9.20 -17.27 7.77
CA GLU A 54 -9.70 -17.22 9.14
C GLU A 54 -9.18 -16.00 9.92
N PHE A 55 -7.98 -15.50 9.59
CA PHE A 55 -7.26 -14.49 10.35
C PHE A 55 -6.50 -13.51 9.44
N TYR A 56 -6.33 -12.29 9.97
CA TYR A 56 -5.37 -11.31 9.49
C TYR A 56 -4.17 -11.28 10.45
N GLU A 57 -2.95 -11.38 9.94
CA GLU A 57 -1.74 -11.29 10.76
C GLU A 57 -1.33 -9.82 10.91
N ASP A 58 -1.59 -9.20 12.07
CA ASP A 58 -1.20 -7.80 12.34
C ASP A 58 0.24 -7.68 12.87
N SER A 59 0.91 -8.81 13.15
CA SER A 59 2.25 -8.84 13.77
C SER A 59 3.40 -8.68 12.77
N TYR A 60 3.18 -9.04 11.50
CA TYR A 60 4.23 -8.97 10.48
C TYR A 60 3.77 -8.23 9.22
N PHE A 61 4.48 -7.15 8.92
CA PHE A 61 4.18 -6.32 7.79
C PHE A 61 5.44 -5.65 7.25
N GLU A 62 5.59 -5.60 5.93
CA GLU A 62 6.65 -4.81 5.30
C GLU A 62 6.22 -3.35 5.25
N THR A 63 6.88 -2.45 5.97
CA THR A 63 6.57 -1.02 5.91
C THR A 63 7.46 -0.29 4.91
N ARG A 64 6.84 0.46 4.00
CA ARG A 64 7.52 1.44 3.13
C ARG A 64 7.09 2.85 3.50
N ARG A 65 8.04 3.78 3.47
CA ARG A 65 7.78 5.22 3.61
C ARG A 65 7.64 5.81 2.22
N ILE A 66 6.48 6.37 1.94
CA ILE A 66 6.18 7.01 0.67
C ILE A 66 6.11 8.52 0.93
N TYR A 67 7.18 9.22 0.57
CA TYR A 67 7.24 10.67 0.66
C TYR A 67 6.39 11.30 -0.45
N PRO A 68 5.80 12.48 -0.22
CA PRO A 68 5.00 13.17 -1.22
C PRO A 68 5.83 13.43 -2.47
N THR A 69 5.34 12.91 -3.59
CA THR A 69 5.88 13.12 -4.94
C THR A 69 4.76 12.87 -5.93
N THR A 70 4.80 13.57 -7.07
CA THR A 70 3.88 13.34 -8.20
C THR A 70 4.37 12.22 -9.12
N ASP A 71 5.63 11.78 -8.96
CA ASP A 71 6.22 10.75 -9.79
C ASP A 71 5.72 9.36 -9.37
N GLU A 72 5.45 8.52 -10.37
CA GLU A 72 5.16 7.11 -10.14
C GLU A 72 6.39 6.41 -9.54
N ARG A 73 6.15 5.51 -8.58
CA ARG A 73 7.21 4.70 -7.97
C ARG A 73 6.92 3.23 -8.13
N LEU A 74 7.96 2.47 -8.49
CA LEU A 74 7.92 1.03 -8.49
C LEU A 74 8.29 0.48 -7.11
N LEU A 75 7.50 -0.47 -6.62
CA LEU A 75 7.80 -1.25 -5.44
C LEU A 75 7.87 -2.72 -5.80
N TYR A 76 8.97 -3.37 -5.46
CA TYR A 76 9.06 -4.82 -5.51
C TYR A 76 8.87 -5.38 -4.09
N LEU A 77 7.79 -6.13 -3.91
CA LEU A 77 7.36 -6.72 -2.64
C LEU A 77 6.99 -8.19 -2.90
N PRO A 78 8.00 -9.09 -3.00
CA PRO A 78 7.76 -10.49 -3.29
C PRO A 78 6.98 -11.18 -2.17
N PHE A 79 6.28 -12.27 -2.50
CA PHE A 79 5.59 -13.04 -1.48
C PHE A 79 6.63 -13.76 -0.61
N ASN A 80 6.63 -13.51 0.71
CA ASN A 80 7.56 -14.19 1.60
C ASN A 80 7.13 -15.67 1.79
N PRO A 81 7.97 -16.66 1.42
CA PRO A 81 7.60 -18.08 1.39
C PRO A 81 7.31 -18.68 2.77
N VAL A 82 7.82 -18.07 3.84
CA VAL A 82 7.51 -18.50 5.21
C VAL A 82 6.03 -18.32 5.51
N PHE A 83 5.41 -17.23 5.04
CA PHE A 83 3.98 -16.98 5.22
C PHE A 83 3.12 -17.92 4.38
N ALA A 84 3.55 -18.20 3.15
CA ALA A 84 2.88 -19.17 2.30
C ALA A 84 2.87 -20.55 2.95
N SER A 85 3.99 -20.94 3.56
CA SER A 85 4.11 -22.21 4.30
C SER A 85 3.26 -22.25 5.57
N ALA A 86 3.01 -21.09 6.18
CA ALA A 86 2.12 -20.92 7.33
C ALA A 86 0.63 -20.76 6.95
N GLY A 87 0.28 -20.86 5.66
CA GLY A 87 -1.10 -20.81 5.18
C GLY A 87 -1.66 -19.40 4.94
N TYR A 88 -0.84 -18.36 5.07
CA TYR A 88 -1.20 -17.01 4.62
C TYR A 88 -0.98 -16.94 3.11
N THR A 89 -2.06 -16.77 2.36
CA THR A 89 -2.04 -16.81 0.88
C THR A 89 -2.55 -15.52 0.26
N VAL A 90 -3.10 -14.61 1.06
CA VAL A 90 -3.67 -13.35 0.59
C VAL A 90 -2.88 -12.19 1.18
N ARG A 91 -2.70 -11.12 0.40
CA ARG A 91 -2.03 -9.89 0.83
C ARG A 91 -2.93 -8.69 0.56
N TYR A 92 -3.00 -7.77 1.50
CA TYR A 92 -3.74 -6.52 1.35
C TYR A 92 -2.82 -5.34 1.61
N PHE A 93 -2.97 -4.27 0.84
CA PHE A 93 -2.28 -3.02 1.16
C PHE A 93 -3.00 -2.29 2.28
N GLN A 94 -2.21 -1.72 3.18
CA GLN A 94 -2.69 -0.78 4.18
C GLN A 94 -1.86 0.50 4.15
N ALA A 95 -2.51 1.63 4.37
CA ALA A 95 -1.86 2.93 4.41
C ALA A 95 -2.31 3.74 5.63
N ARG A 96 -1.38 4.49 6.22
CA ARG A 96 -1.67 5.56 7.18
C ARG A 96 -0.71 6.73 6.97
N LEU A 97 -1.09 7.92 7.41
CA LEU A 97 -0.20 9.07 7.42
C LEU A 97 0.75 8.96 8.62
N SER A 98 1.98 9.44 8.44
CA SER A 98 2.87 9.66 9.58
C SER A 98 2.39 10.85 10.41
N PHE A 99 2.68 10.84 11.72
CA PHE A 99 2.39 11.98 12.61
C PHE A 99 2.95 13.33 12.11
N ARG A 100 4.06 13.31 11.35
CA ARG A 100 4.64 14.51 10.75
C ARG A 100 3.74 15.15 9.68
N ALA A 101 2.82 14.39 9.11
CA ALA A 101 1.83 14.89 8.15
C ALA A 101 0.62 15.58 8.83
N ARG A 102 0.54 15.61 10.17
CA ARG A 102 -0.63 16.14 10.92
C ARG A 102 -1.06 17.54 10.51
N VAL A 103 -0.09 18.43 10.27
CA VAL A 103 -0.37 19.83 9.89
C VAL A 103 -1.05 19.92 8.52
N PHE A 104 -0.94 18.87 7.70
CA PHE A 104 -1.44 18.79 6.34
C PHE A 104 -2.39 17.59 6.15
N GLU A 105 -3.04 17.13 7.22
CA GLU A 105 -4.01 16.02 7.14
C GLU A 105 -5.18 16.35 6.19
N SER A 106 -5.56 17.63 6.11
CA SER A 106 -6.61 18.12 5.21
C SER A 106 -6.23 18.12 3.73
N ALA A 107 -4.98 17.82 3.37
CA ALA A 107 -4.54 17.79 1.98
C ALA A 107 -5.13 16.61 1.17
N ASN A 108 -6.08 15.84 1.71
CA ASN A 108 -6.75 14.72 1.03
C ASN A 108 -5.75 13.81 0.29
N TRP A 109 -4.80 13.27 1.05
CA TRP A 109 -3.78 12.37 0.51
C TRP A 109 -4.47 11.14 -0.07
N GLN A 110 -4.05 10.73 -1.26
CA GLN A 110 -4.50 9.52 -1.92
C GLN A 110 -3.30 8.76 -2.48
N VAL A 111 -3.37 7.44 -2.41
CA VAL A 111 -2.41 6.50 -2.99
C VAL A 111 -3.17 5.57 -3.91
N ALA A 112 -2.87 5.62 -5.20
CA ALA A 112 -3.32 4.61 -6.14
C ALA A 112 -2.26 3.52 -6.28
N LEU A 113 -2.72 2.28 -6.30
CA LEU A 113 -1.92 1.08 -6.38
C LEU A 113 -2.32 0.31 -7.64
N ASP A 114 -1.33 0.04 -8.48
CA ASP A 114 -1.42 -0.95 -9.54
C ASP A 114 -0.47 -2.11 -9.24
N GLU A 115 -0.83 -3.30 -9.68
CA GLU A 115 0.03 -4.48 -9.65
C GLU A 115 0.36 -4.94 -11.08
N PHE A 116 1.57 -5.46 -11.26
CA PHE A 116 1.96 -6.10 -12.50
C PHE A 116 1.65 -7.60 -12.39
N LEU A 117 0.76 -8.07 -13.27
CA LEU A 117 0.41 -9.48 -13.36
C LEU A 117 1.11 -10.11 -14.58
N PRO A 118 1.98 -11.12 -14.37
CA PRO A 118 2.46 -11.93 -15.48
C PRO A 118 1.27 -12.68 -16.09
N ASP A 119 1.31 -12.99 -17.39
CA ASP A 119 0.28 -13.84 -17.99
C ASP A 119 0.30 -15.20 -17.28
N ALA A 120 -0.88 -15.75 -17.02
CA ALA A 120 -0.96 -17.14 -16.57
C ALA A 120 -0.26 -18.03 -17.62
N PRO A 121 0.57 -19.00 -17.19
CA PRO A 121 1.22 -19.93 -18.11
C PRO A 121 0.21 -20.74 -18.94
#